data_AF-A0A803FU24-F1
#
_entry.id   AF-A0A803FU24-F1
#
_cell.length_a   1.000
_cell.length_b   1.000
_cell.length_c   1.000
_cell.angle_alpha   90.00
_cell.angle_beta   90.00
_cell.angle_gamma   90.00
#
_symmetry.space_group_name_H-M   'P 1'
#
loop_
_entity.id
_entity.type
_entity.pdbx_description
1 polymer ?
#
loop_
_entity_poly.entity_id
_entity_poly.type
_entity_poly.pdbx_seq_one_letter_code
_entity_poly.pdbx_strand_id
1 'polypeptide(L)'
;MLIRVSSLYRDTSNFLRHQWVNIILMAFLISCITILLNKSLMPSLDQIQVINNKELISSTNNLIEIIRNMSPQQQHVLFQVSAVGTFSSLVGNTMLLGGMLSLISIASSGKKVSALIALGASIPSLARLFLLISIMTLSIQLGFMVLVFPGILLSVLFALAPIIITTDKVGLFTSIQTSSQIGWSQIRFIAPSVMFWMLSKILILLLASKLIALPPDIISIILNTFSNLISAILIVYLFRLYMLLN
;
A
#
# COMPACT_ATOMS: atom_id res chain seq x y z
N MET A 1 -31.86 4.01 -0.52
CA MET A 1 -31.47 2.98 0.46
C MET A 1 -30.66 3.67 1.56
N LEU A 2 -31.18 3.78 2.79
CA LEU A 2 -30.48 4.45 3.89
C LEU A 2 -29.30 3.59 4.33
N ILE A 3 -28.09 3.91 3.85
CA ILE A 3 -26.84 3.38 4.38
C ILE A 3 -26.83 3.77 5.87
N ARG A 4 -27.09 2.81 6.77
CA ARG A 4 -26.86 3.06 8.19
C ARG A 4 -25.36 2.99 8.39
N VAL A 5 -24.71 4.15 8.38
CA VAL A 5 -23.26 4.30 8.68
C VAL A 5 -22.87 3.52 9.94
N SER A 6 -23.78 3.46 10.92
CA SER A 6 -23.61 2.68 12.15
C SER A 6 -23.55 1.16 11.93
N SER A 7 -24.29 0.59 10.96
CA SER A 7 -24.20 -0.84 10.66
C SER A 7 -22.90 -1.19 9.93
N LEU A 8 -22.43 -0.33 9.01
CA LEU A 8 -21.16 -0.52 8.31
C LEU A 8 -19.96 -0.49 9.29
N TYR A 9 -19.94 0.51 10.18
CA TYR A 9 -18.88 0.62 11.19
C TYR A 9 -18.90 -0.56 12.16
N ARG A 10 -20.08 -0.99 12.58
CA ARG A 10 -20.24 -2.15 13.47
C ARG A 10 -19.81 -3.45 12.80
N ASP A 11 -20.18 -3.68 11.54
CA ASP A 11 -19.77 -4.90 10.81
C ASP A 11 -18.25 -4.93 10.58
N THR A 12 -17.68 -3.79 10.17
CA THR A 12 -16.21 -3.62 10.04
C THR A 12 -15.52 -3.91 11.37
N SER A 13 -15.99 -3.30 12.47
CA SER A 13 -15.41 -3.51 13.81
C SER A 13 -15.54 -4.95 14.28
N ASN A 14 -16.69 -5.60 14.02
CA ASN A 14 -16.91 -7.00 14.37
C ASN A 14 -15.96 -7.91 13.59
N PHE A 15 -15.80 -7.71 12.29
CA PHE A 15 -14.86 -8.51 11.50
C PHE A 15 -13.42 -8.34 12.01
N LEU A 16 -12.99 -7.09 12.22
CA LEU A 16 -11.67 -6.80 12.78
C LEU A 16 -11.50 -7.53 14.13
N ARG A 17 -12.46 -7.40 15.04
CA ARG A 17 -12.46 -8.07 16.37
C ARG A 17 -12.20 -9.57 16.30
N HIS A 18 -12.88 -10.26 15.39
CA HIS A 18 -12.75 -11.71 15.26
C HIS A 18 -11.49 -12.14 14.51
N GLN A 19 -10.96 -11.31 13.62
CA GLN A 19 -9.82 -11.66 12.76
C GLN A 19 -8.52 -10.90 13.09
N TRP A 20 -8.47 -10.14 14.20
CA TRP A 20 -7.31 -9.30 14.55
C TRP A 20 -5.99 -10.07 14.54
N VAL A 21 -5.97 -11.28 15.10
CA VAL A 21 -4.75 -12.11 15.14
C VAL A 21 -4.26 -12.40 13.72
N ASN A 22 -5.17 -12.78 12.81
CA ASN A 22 -4.83 -13.04 11.41
C ASN A 22 -4.39 -11.77 10.68
N ILE A 23 -5.01 -10.62 10.97
CA ILE A 23 -4.66 -9.33 10.35
C ILE A 23 -3.26 -8.88 10.79
N ILE A 24 -2.95 -8.99 12.09
CA ILE A 24 -1.62 -8.66 12.63
C ILE A 24 -0.57 -9.60 12.05
N LEU A 25 -0.84 -10.90 12.02
CA LEU A 25 0.06 -11.90 11.45
C LEU A 25 0.32 -11.62 9.96
N MET A 26 -0.74 -11.30 9.20
CA MET A 26 -0.66 -10.92 7.79
C MET A 26 0.23 -9.69 7.59
N ALA A 27 -0.04 -8.61 8.33
CA ALA A 27 0.70 -7.36 8.24
C ALA A 27 2.20 -7.55 8.56
N PHE A 28 2.50 -8.36 9.57
CA PHE A 28 3.86 -8.70 9.97
C PHE A 28 4.57 -9.57 8.92
N LEU A 29 3.94 -10.65 8.45
CA LEU A 29 4.51 -11.54 7.43
C LEU A 29 4.87 -10.77 6.17
N ILE A 30 3.97 -9.90 5.71
CA ILE A 30 4.20 -9.09 4.51
C ILE A 30 5.30 -8.07 4.75
N SER A 31 5.36 -7.45 5.94
CA SER A 31 6.45 -6.55 6.30
C SER A 31 7.81 -7.25 6.19
N CYS A 32 7.92 -8.46 6.74
CA CYS A 32 9.12 -9.30 6.62
C CYS A 32 9.45 -9.63 5.16
N ILE A 33 8.45 -10.07 4.38
CA ILE A 33 8.64 -10.39 2.95
C ILE A 33 9.14 -9.17 2.17
N THR A 34 8.52 -8.01 2.34
CA THR A 34 8.92 -6.76 1.66
C THR A 34 10.35 -6.37 1.97
N ILE A 35 10.78 -6.52 3.23
CA ILE A 35 12.14 -6.15 3.64
C ILE A 35 13.17 -7.16 3.15
N LEU A 36 12.85 -8.46 3.19
CA LEU A 36 13.71 -9.50 2.62
C LEU A 36 13.86 -9.32 1.11
N LEU A 37 12.78 -8.98 0.40
CA LEU A 37 12.83 -8.66 -1.03
C LEU A 37 13.72 -7.45 -1.30
N ASN A 38 13.54 -6.37 -0.53
CA ASN A 38 14.32 -5.14 -0.68
C ASN A 38 15.82 -5.42 -0.46
N LYS A 39 16.17 -6.15 0.60
CA LYS A 39 17.56 -6.53 0.89
C LYS A 39 18.17 -7.45 -0.15
N SER A 40 17.41 -8.43 -0.64
CA SER A 40 17.88 -9.41 -1.62
C SER A 40 18.22 -8.76 -2.96
N LEU A 41 17.48 -7.72 -3.33
CA LEU A 41 17.62 -7.00 -4.59
C LEU A 41 18.54 -5.77 -4.49
N MET A 42 18.90 -5.34 -3.27
CA MET A 42 19.77 -4.18 -3.06
C MET A 42 21.20 -4.46 -3.55
N PRO A 43 21.82 -3.51 -4.29
CA PRO A 43 23.23 -3.60 -4.65
C PRO A 43 24.17 -3.49 -3.42
N SER A 44 25.40 -4.00 -3.56
CA SER A 44 26.40 -4.13 -2.48
C SER A 44 26.73 -2.81 -1.76
N LEU A 45 26.97 -2.88 -0.45
CA LEU A 45 27.21 -1.75 0.47
C LEU A 45 28.28 -0.75 -0.01
N ASP A 46 29.29 -1.22 -0.73
CA ASP A 46 30.37 -0.39 -1.28
C ASP A 46 29.88 0.66 -2.29
N GLN A 47 28.74 0.41 -2.96
CA GLN A 47 28.13 1.34 -3.92
C GLN A 47 27.20 2.36 -3.25
N ILE A 48 26.66 2.04 -2.07
CA ILE A 48 25.73 2.91 -1.33
C ILE A 48 26.51 3.97 -0.54
N GLN A 49 27.71 3.65 -0.05
CA GLN A 49 28.58 4.63 0.61
C GLN A 49 29.03 5.76 -0.32
N VAL A 50 29.09 5.51 -1.62
CA VAL A 50 29.39 6.54 -2.65
C VAL A 50 28.30 7.62 -2.72
N ILE A 51 27.06 7.33 -2.29
CA ILE A 51 25.96 8.31 -2.26
C ILE A 51 26.04 9.22 -1.02
N ASN A 52 26.73 8.79 0.05
CA ASN A 52 26.69 9.44 1.36
C ASN A 52 27.70 10.59 1.54
N ASN A 53 28.19 11.19 0.45
CA ASN A 53 29.02 12.38 0.52
C ASN A 53 28.17 13.56 1.01
N LYS A 54 28.22 13.79 2.32
CA LYS A 54 27.55 14.87 3.08
C LYS A 54 27.73 16.28 2.48
N GLU A 55 28.77 16.49 1.68
CA GLU A 55 29.09 17.78 1.04
C GLU A 55 28.11 18.21 -0.07
N LEU A 56 27.39 17.27 -0.71
CA LEU A 56 26.45 17.58 -1.80
C LEU A 56 25.10 18.13 -1.33
N ILE A 57 24.70 17.83 -0.09
CA ILE A 57 23.35 18.08 0.43
C ILE A 57 23.26 19.43 1.18
N SER A 58 24.39 20.00 1.62
CA SER A 58 24.40 21.22 2.44
C SER A 58 24.31 22.53 1.65
N SER A 59 24.45 22.51 0.32
CA SER A 59 24.64 23.73 -0.49
C SER A 59 23.65 23.95 -1.64
N THR A 60 22.75 23.01 -1.92
CA THR A 60 21.83 23.12 -3.07
C THR A 60 20.36 22.96 -2.68
N ASN A 61 19.57 24.01 -2.90
CA ASN A 61 18.11 24.00 -2.68
C ASN A 61 17.33 23.30 -3.81
N ASN A 62 18.02 22.70 -4.79
CA ASN A 62 17.40 22.21 -6.02
C ASN A 62 17.82 20.77 -6.35
N LEU A 63 16.86 19.82 -6.33
CA LEU A 63 17.09 18.39 -6.59
C LEU A 63 17.72 18.12 -7.96
N ILE A 64 17.42 18.95 -8.95
CA ILE A 64 17.97 18.85 -10.30
C ILE A 64 19.47 19.16 -10.32
N GLU A 65 19.92 20.06 -9.46
CA GLU A 65 21.32 20.44 -9.33
C GLU A 65 22.11 19.39 -8.54
N ILE A 66 21.49 18.80 -7.51
CA ILE A 66 22.02 17.63 -6.80
C ILE A 66 22.23 16.45 -7.76
N ILE A 67 21.24 16.13 -8.60
CA ILE A 67 21.35 15.03 -9.59
C ILE A 67 22.41 15.34 -10.65
N ARG A 68 22.49 16.59 -11.13
CA ARG A 68 23.50 16.99 -12.12
C ARG A 68 24.93 16.94 -11.58
N ASN A 69 25.10 17.15 -10.27
CA ASN A 69 26.40 17.09 -9.62
C ASN A 69 26.80 15.65 -9.19
N MET A 70 25.92 14.66 -9.39
CA MET A 70 26.25 13.25 -9.17
C MET A 70 27.00 12.64 -10.36
N SER A 71 27.91 11.70 -10.08
CA SER A 71 28.54 10.91 -11.12
C SER A 71 27.52 9.98 -11.82
N PRO A 72 27.76 9.58 -13.09
CA PRO A 72 26.89 8.63 -13.79
C PRO A 72 26.70 7.30 -13.01
N GLN A 73 27.72 6.89 -12.25
CA GLN A 73 27.65 5.72 -11.39
C GLN A 73 26.71 5.93 -10.19
N GLN A 74 26.74 7.10 -9.54
CA GLN A 74 25.82 7.44 -8.44
C GLN A 74 24.37 7.52 -8.92
N GLN A 75 24.12 8.09 -10.10
CA GLN A 75 22.77 8.16 -10.69
C GLN A 75 22.20 6.76 -10.97
N HIS A 76 23.03 5.85 -11.50
CA HIS A 76 22.63 4.46 -11.74
C HIS A 76 22.27 3.74 -10.43
N VAL A 77 23.11 3.86 -9.39
CA VAL A 77 22.84 3.25 -8.08
C VAL A 77 21.58 3.86 -7.46
N LEU A 78 21.37 5.18 -7.55
CA LEU A 78 20.15 5.83 -7.05
C LEU A 78 18.89 5.30 -7.76
N PHE A 79 18.94 5.20 -9.09
CA PHE A 79 17.83 4.65 -9.88
C PHE A 79 17.55 3.20 -9.47
N GLN A 80 18.59 2.38 -9.30
CA GLN A 80 18.45 0.99 -8.88
C GLN A 80 17.86 0.88 -7.48
N VAL A 81 18.36 1.64 -6.51
CA VAL A 81 17.82 1.65 -5.13
C VAL A 81 16.35 2.08 -5.13
N SER A 82 16.00 3.11 -5.91
CA SER A 82 14.61 3.56 -6.06
C SER A 82 13.71 2.51 -6.72
N ALA A 83 14.20 1.87 -7.80
CA ALA A 83 13.47 0.83 -8.51
C ALA A 83 13.24 -0.40 -7.62
N VAL A 84 14.26 -0.85 -6.90
CA VAL A 84 14.17 -1.97 -5.95
C VAL A 84 13.20 -1.66 -4.81
N GLY A 85 13.29 -0.47 -4.23
CA GLY A 85 12.38 -0.04 -3.17
C GLY A 85 10.93 0.03 -3.65
N THR A 86 10.70 0.60 -4.83
CA THR A 86 9.37 0.70 -5.44
C THR A 86 8.81 -0.67 -5.79
N PHE A 87 9.62 -1.55 -6.39
CA PHE A 87 9.22 -2.92 -6.74
C PHE A 87 8.87 -3.74 -5.50
N SER A 88 9.72 -3.71 -4.47
CA SER A 88 9.50 -4.45 -3.21
C SER A 88 8.23 -3.95 -2.50
N SER A 89 7.99 -2.63 -2.51
CA SER A 89 6.77 -2.02 -2.00
C SER A 89 5.53 -2.44 -2.80
N LEU A 90 5.60 -2.44 -4.13
CA LEU A 90 4.50 -2.90 -4.99
C LEU A 90 4.14 -4.36 -4.69
N VAL A 91 5.13 -5.26 -4.66
CA VAL A 91 4.91 -6.68 -4.34
C VAL A 91 4.28 -6.83 -2.95
N GLY A 92 4.81 -6.12 -1.94
CA GLY A 92 4.25 -6.13 -0.59
C GLY A 92 2.80 -5.67 -0.53
N ASN A 93 2.49 -4.53 -1.15
CA ASN A 93 1.14 -3.99 -1.21
C ASN A 93 0.17 -4.92 -1.95
N THR A 94 0.64 -5.56 -3.03
CA THR A 94 -0.15 -6.57 -3.76
C THR A 94 -0.43 -7.81 -2.91
N MET A 95 0.58 -8.33 -2.22
CA MET A 95 0.39 -9.47 -1.31
C MET A 95 -0.56 -9.13 -0.17
N LEU A 96 -0.49 -7.91 0.38
CA LEU A 96 -1.42 -7.44 1.40
C LEU A 96 -2.84 -7.35 0.89
N LEU A 97 -3.05 -6.72 -0.25
CA LEU A 97 -4.37 -6.60 -0.85
C LEU A 97 -4.95 -7.98 -1.18
N GLY A 98 -4.20 -8.82 -1.90
CA GLY A 98 -4.65 -10.17 -2.26
C GLY A 98 -4.93 -11.06 -1.03
N GLY A 99 -4.02 -11.05 -0.06
CA GLY A 99 -4.15 -11.81 1.19
C GLY A 99 -5.33 -11.34 2.02
N MET A 100 -5.54 -10.04 2.16
CA MET A 100 -6.67 -9.47 2.91
C MET A 100 -8.01 -9.74 2.21
N LEU A 101 -8.11 -9.57 0.89
CA LEU A 101 -9.33 -9.85 0.15
C LEU A 101 -9.70 -11.34 0.24
N SER A 102 -8.70 -12.24 0.15
CA SER A 102 -8.90 -13.67 0.33
C SER A 102 -9.31 -14.02 1.77
N LEU A 103 -8.67 -13.40 2.77
CA LEU A 103 -9.02 -13.56 4.18
C LEU A 103 -10.48 -13.17 4.42
N ILE A 104 -10.90 -12.00 3.92
CA ILE A 104 -12.26 -11.49 4.10
C ILE A 104 -13.28 -12.41 3.41
N SER A 105 -13.01 -12.83 2.17
CA SER A 105 -13.90 -13.71 1.41
C SER A 105 -14.11 -15.05 2.11
N ILE A 106 -13.03 -15.72 2.50
CA ILE A 106 -13.11 -17.05 3.11
C ILE A 106 -13.68 -16.96 4.54
N ALA A 107 -13.26 -15.98 5.34
CA ALA A 107 -13.80 -15.80 6.70
C ALA A 107 -15.30 -15.45 6.67
N SER A 108 -15.77 -14.70 5.66
CA SER A 108 -17.20 -14.40 5.49
C SER A 108 -18.01 -15.62 5.06
N SER A 109 -17.37 -16.66 4.50
CA SER A 109 -18.00 -17.95 4.17
C SER A 109 -18.14 -18.90 5.38
N GLY A 110 -17.76 -18.46 6.59
CA GLY A 110 -17.86 -19.25 7.82
C GLY A 110 -16.75 -20.28 8.02
N LYS A 111 -15.74 -20.32 7.14
CA LYS A 111 -14.58 -21.23 7.26
C LYS A 111 -13.53 -20.64 8.19
N LYS A 112 -12.84 -21.50 8.94
CA LYS A 112 -11.63 -21.12 9.70
C LYS A 112 -10.50 -20.82 8.73
N VAL A 113 -9.84 -19.69 8.90
CA VAL A 113 -8.75 -19.23 8.01
C VAL A 113 -7.59 -18.76 8.86
N SER A 114 -6.38 -19.09 8.42
CA SER A 114 -5.15 -18.49 8.92
C SER A 114 -4.58 -17.51 7.89
N ALA A 115 -3.75 -16.56 8.32
CA ALA A 115 -3.14 -15.62 7.38
C ALA A 115 -2.36 -16.31 6.25
N LEU A 116 -1.66 -17.42 6.56
CA LEU A 116 -0.92 -18.18 5.54
C LEU A 116 -1.84 -18.83 4.52
N ILE A 117 -2.97 -19.40 4.95
CA ILE A 117 -3.95 -20.00 4.03
C ILE A 117 -4.55 -18.91 3.13
N ALA A 118 -4.86 -17.73 3.69
CA ALA A 118 -5.36 -16.59 2.91
C ALA A 118 -4.33 -16.08 1.89
N LEU A 119 -3.04 -15.99 2.27
CA LEU A 119 -1.95 -15.67 1.35
C LEU A 119 -1.84 -16.70 0.22
N GLY A 120 -1.87 -17.99 0.56
CA GLY A 120 -1.84 -19.07 -0.43
C GLY A 120 -3.03 -19.02 -1.39
N ALA A 121 -4.23 -18.77 -0.86
CA ALA A 121 -5.44 -18.63 -1.67
C ALA A 121 -5.42 -17.41 -2.61
N SER A 122 -4.62 -16.38 -2.28
CA SER A 122 -4.50 -15.18 -3.10
C SER A 122 -3.62 -15.37 -4.34
N ILE A 123 -2.78 -16.41 -4.38
CA ILE A 123 -1.78 -16.64 -5.45
C ILE A 123 -2.34 -16.51 -6.87
N PRO A 124 -3.49 -17.12 -7.22
CA PRO A 124 -4.04 -17.01 -8.57
C PRO A 124 -4.42 -15.58 -8.97
N SER A 125 -4.76 -14.74 -7.99
CA SER A 125 -5.15 -13.34 -8.20
C SER A 125 -3.99 -12.35 -8.13
N LEU A 126 -2.84 -12.75 -7.58
CA LEU A 126 -1.70 -11.86 -7.32
C LEU A 126 -1.17 -11.20 -8.59
N ALA A 127 -1.00 -11.94 -9.69
CA ALA A 127 -0.47 -11.36 -10.93
C ALA A 127 -1.40 -10.26 -11.49
N ARG A 128 -2.71 -10.48 -11.43
CA ARG A 128 -3.71 -9.51 -11.88
C ARG A 128 -3.76 -8.29 -10.96
N LEU A 129 -3.72 -8.52 -9.64
CA LEU A 129 -3.65 -7.44 -8.66
C LEU A 129 -2.35 -6.65 -8.76
N PHE A 130 -1.23 -7.30 -9.06
CA PHE A 130 0.07 -6.65 -9.24
C PHE A 130 0.02 -5.65 -10.39
N LEU A 131 -0.51 -6.07 -11.55
CA LEU A 131 -0.69 -5.19 -12.69
C LEU A 131 -1.64 -4.03 -12.38
N LEU A 132 -2.77 -4.32 -11.74
CA LEU A 132 -3.73 -3.28 -11.35
C LEU A 132 -3.10 -2.24 -10.42
N ILE A 133 -2.45 -2.68 -9.35
CA ILE A 133 -1.81 -1.81 -8.35
C ILE A 133 -0.67 -1.03 -8.99
N SER A 134 0.08 -1.62 -9.93
CA SER A 134 1.12 -0.92 -10.67
C SER A 134 0.53 0.24 -11.49
N ILE A 135 -0.53 -0.01 -12.25
CA ILE A 135 -1.23 1.04 -13.02
C ILE A 135 -1.78 2.12 -12.09
N MET A 136 -2.48 1.73 -11.03
CA MET A 136 -3.03 2.68 -10.05
C MET A 136 -1.92 3.52 -9.41
N THR A 137 -0.82 2.91 -9.00
CA THR A 137 0.31 3.59 -8.36
C THR A 137 0.93 4.60 -9.30
N LEU A 138 1.19 4.23 -10.56
CA LEU A 138 1.73 5.15 -11.56
C LEU A 138 0.77 6.32 -11.83
N SER A 139 -0.52 6.05 -12.02
CA SER A 139 -1.51 7.12 -12.23
C SER A 139 -1.63 8.06 -11.04
N ILE A 140 -1.65 7.54 -9.81
CA ILE A 140 -1.69 8.34 -8.58
C ILE A 140 -0.41 9.17 -8.43
N GLN A 141 0.76 8.58 -8.71
CA GLN A 141 2.05 9.29 -8.68
C GLN A 141 2.09 10.43 -9.70
N LEU A 142 1.65 10.19 -10.95
CA LEU A 142 1.51 11.25 -11.95
C LEU A 142 0.53 12.34 -11.48
N GLY A 143 -0.56 11.96 -10.82
CA GLY A 143 -1.46 12.89 -10.15
C GLY A 143 -0.74 13.81 -9.17
N PHE A 144 0.05 13.24 -8.26
CA PHE A 144 0.85 14.02 -7.30
C PHE A 144 1.90 14.90 -7.96
N MET A 145 2.48 14.47 -9.08
CA MET A 145 3.47 15.26 -9.82
C MET A 145 2.85 16.52 -10.44
N VAL A 146 1.59 16.47 -10.86
CA VAL A 146 0.87 17.64 -11.39
C VAL A 146 0.45 18.58 -10.25
N LEU A 147 -0.25 18.05 -9.24
CA LEU A 147 -0.68 18.78 -8.05
C LEU A 147 -1.07 17.77 -6.96
N VAL A 148 -0.97 18.16 -5.69
CA VAL A 148 -1.37 17.28 -4.56
C VAL A 148 -2.83 16.81 -4.67
N PHE A 149 -3.74 17.71 -5.07
CA PHE A 149 -5.17 17.42 -5.14
C PHE A 149 -5.54 16.31 -6.15
N PRO A 150 -5.09 16.34 -7.43
CA PRO A 150 -5.28 15.24 -8.38
C PRO A 150 -4.79 13.87 -7.88
N GLY A 151 -3.64 13.81 -7.19
CA GLY A 151 -3.14 12.55 -6.62
C GLY A 151 -4.07 11.99 -5.54
N ILE A 152 -4.55 12.86 -4.64
CA ILE A 152 -5.55 12.46 -3.62
C ILE A 152 -6.85 12.01 -4.30
N LEU A 153 -7.36 12.77 -5.27
CA LEU A 153 -8.59 12.42 -5.97
C LEU A 153 -8.50 11.05 -6.66
N LEU A 154 -7.42 10.79 -7.40
CA LEU A 154 -7.19 9.48 -8.03
C LEU A 154 -7.10 8.35 -7.01
N SER A 155 -6.47 8.58 -5.86
CA SER A 155 -6.40 7.58 -4.79
C SER A 155 -7.79 7.20 -4.25
N VAL A 156 -8.70 8.17 -4.17
CA VAL A 156 -10.09 7.95 -3.75
C VAL A 156 -10.89 7.25 -4.85
N LEU A 157 -10.75 7.68 -6.10
CA LEU A 157 -11.47 7.10 -7.23
C LEU A 157 -11.07 5.65 -7.50
N PHE A 158 -9.80 5.29 -7.31
CA PHE A 158 -9.32 3.94 -7.54
C PHE A 158 -9.38 3.02 -6.32
N ALA A 159 -9.80 3.53 -5.15
CA ALA A 159 -9.77 2.79 -3.89
C ALA A 159 -10.53 1.45 -3.93
N LEU A 160 -11.58 1.34 -4.76
CA LEU A 160 -12.40 0.14 -4.86
C LEU A 160 -11.97 -0.82 -5.99
N ALA A 161 -11.08 -0.40 -6.90
CA ALA A 161 -10.69 -1.21 -8.05
C ALA A 161 -10.13 -2.59 -7.68
N PRO A 162 -9.27 -2.74 -6.64
CA PRO A 162 -8.77 -4.05 -6.22
C PRO A 162 -9.87 -4.97 -5.69
N ILE A 163 -10.94 -4.41 -5.12
CA ILE A 163 -12.08 -5.20 -4.65
C ILE A 163 -12.87 -5.70 -5.88
N ILE A 164 -13.27 -4.79 -6.77
CA ILE A 164 -14.07 -5.09 -7.97
C ILE A 164 -13.41 -6.16 -8.84
N ILE A 165 -12.10 -6.07 -9.08
CA ILE A 165 -11.41 -7.03 -9.96
C ILE A 165 -11.39 -8.46 -9.37
N THR A 166 -11.44 -8.58 -8.04
CA THR A 166 -11.40 -9.87 -7.34
C THR A 166 -12.78 -10.45 -7.09
N THR A 167 -13.78 -9.60 -6.81
CA THR A 167 -15.17 -10.02 -6.57
C THR A 167 -15.90 -10.31 -7.88
N ASP A 168 -15.82 -9.40 -8.84
CA ASP A 168 -16.65 -9.44 -10.05
C ASP A 168 -15.94 -10.12 -11.21
N LYS A 169 -14.64 -10.44 -11.04
CA LYS A 169 -13.76 -11.08 -12.04
C LYS A 169 -13.72 -10.34 -13.40
N VAL A 170 -14.02 -9.05 -13.39
CA VAL A 170 -13.96 -8.18 -14.57
C VAL A 170 -12.51 -7.89 -15.00
N GLY A 171 -12.36 -7.26 -16.16
CA GLY A 171 -11.06 -6.81 -16.67
C GLY A 171 -10.40 -5.70 -15.83
N LEU A 172 -9.11 -5.47 -16.08
CA LEU A 172 -8.32 -4.44 -15.37
C LEU A 172 -8.92 -3.04 -15.56
N PHE A 173 -9.09 -2.59 -16.80
CA PHE A 173 -9.60 -1.26 -17.11
C PHE A 173 -11.06 -1.07 -16.67
N THR A 174 -11.89 -2.10 -16.83
CA THR A 174 -13.28 -2.07 -16.36
C THR A 174 -13.34 -1.92 -14.85
N SER A 175 -12.47 -2.59 -14.08
CA SER A 175 -12.43 -2.44 -12.62
C SER A 175 -12.06 -1.01 -12.19
N ILE A 176 -11.14 -0.37 -12.90
CA ILE A 176 -10.73 1.03 -12.65
C ILE A 176 -11.86 2.00 -12.98
N GLN A 177 -12.50 1.82 -14.13
CA GLN A 177 -13.60 2.68 -14.57
C GLN A 177 -14.79 2.57 -13.62
N THR A 178 -15.22 1.36 -13.29
CA THR A 178 -16.31 1.11 -12.33
C THR A 178 -15.95 1.65 -10.95
N SER A 179 -14.72 1.43 -10.48
CA SER A 179 -14.24 2.03 -9.23
C SER A 179 -14.34 3.55 -9.25
N SER A 180 -13.99 4.18 -10.37
CA SER A 180 -14.02 5.64 -10.49
C SER A 180 -15.44 6.19 -10.45
N GLN A 181 -16.40 5.50 -11.10
CA GLN A 181 -17.81 5.88 -11.08
C GLN A 181 -18.42 5.74 -9.68
N ILE A 182 -18.17 4.61 -9.00
CA ILE A 182 -18.62 4.39 -7.62
C ILE A 182 -17.91 5.36 -6.66
N GLY A 183 -16.59 5.55 -6.85
CA GLY A 183 -15.74 6.45 -6.09
C GLY A 183 -16.22 7.90 -6.14
N TRP A 184 -16.65 8.36 -7.32
CA TRP A 184 -17.21 9.68 -7.51
C TRP A 184 -18.59 9.83 -6.83
N SER A 185 -19.49 8.87 -7.04
CA SER A 185 -20.84 8.92 -6.47
C SER A 185 -20.86 8.77 -4.93
N GLN A 186 -19.90 8.03 -4.37
CA GLN A 186 -19.79 7.74 -2.92
C GLN A 186 -18.57 8.41 -2.28
N ILE A 187 -18.11 9.53 -2.86
CA ILE A 187 -16.90 10.23 -2.43
C ILE A 187 -16.92 10.59 -0.94
N ARG A 188 -18.11 10.92 -0.40
CA ARG A 188 -18.32 11.26 1.00
C ARG A 188 -17.95 10.13 1.98
N PHE A 189 -18.05 8.86 1.57
CA PHE A 189 -17.75 7.71 2.42
C PHE A 189 -16.35 7.14 2.19
N ILE A 190 -15.82 7.28 0.98
CA ILE A 190 -14.51 6.73 0.60
C ILE A 190 -13.39 7.74 0.94
N ALA A 191 -13.59 9.02 0.61
CA ALA A 191 -12.55 10.03 0.76
C ALA A 191 -12.04 10.18 2.19
N PRO A 192 -12.88 10.28 3.24
CA PRO A 192 -12.37 10.44 4.61
C PRO A 192 -11.49 9.26 5.06
N SER A 193 -11.87 8.03 4.70
CA SER A 193 -11.11 6.83 5.06
C SER A 193 -9.78 6.75 4.33
N VAL A 194 -9.75 7.07 3.03
CA VAL A 194 -8.51 7.10 2.24
C VAL A 194 -7.59 8.24 2.69
N MET A 195 -8.15 9.41 3.00
CA MET A 195 -7.37 10.54 3.53
C MET A 195 -6.78 10.21 4.90
N PHE A 196 -7.54 9.55 5.78
CA PHE A 196 -7.04 9.09 7.08
C PHE A 196 -5.89 8.08 6.91
N TRP A 197 -6.01 7.15 5.97
CA TRP A 197 -4.94 6.21 5.63
C TRP A 197 -3.69 6.91 5.11
N MET A 198 -3.83 7.89 4.21
CA MET A 198 -2.70 8.69 3.71
C MET A 198 -2.01 9.48 4.83
N LEU A 199 -2.80 10.17 5.66
CA LEU A 199 -2.29 10.95 6.79
C LEU A 199 -1.53 10.05 7.78
N SER A 200 -2.07 8.87 8.04
CA SER A 200 -1.41 7.87 8.90
C SER A 200 -0.05 7.44 8.35
N LYS A 201 0.09 7.26 7.03
CA LYS A 201 1.39 6.96 6.40
C LYS A 201 2.40 8.08 6.59
N ILE A 202 1.97 9.34 6.47
CA ILE A 202 2.83 10.50 6.73
C ILE A 202 3.26 10.53 8.20
N LEU A 203 2.34 10.27 9.14
CA LEU A 203 2.66 10.21 10.57
C LEU A 203 3.66 9.09 10.90
N ILE A 204 3.52 7.90 10.29
CA ILE A 204 4.47 6.80 10.43
C ILE A 204 5.86 7.21 9.92
N LEU A 205 5.93 7.91 8.79
CA LEU A 205 7.20 8.42 8.25
C LEU A 205 7.87 9.42 9.22
N LEU A 206 7.08 10.29 9.86
CA LEU A 206 7.58 11.23 10.87
C LEU A 206 8.00 10.53 12.17
N LEU A 207 7.43 9.38 12.50
CA LEU A 207 7.87 8.55 13.63
C LEU A 207 9.22 7.90 13.35
N ALA A 208 9.50 7.53 12.09
CA ALA A 208 10.77 6.93 11.68
C ALA A 208 11.98 7.78 12.07
N SER A 209 11.90 9.10 11.90
CA SER A 209 12.99 10.03 12.22
C SER A 209 13.27 10.16 13.73
N LYS A 210 12.36 9.72 14.59
CA LYS A 210 12.53 9.74 16.06
C LYS A 210 13.11 8.44 16.63
N LEU A 211 13.12 7.35 15.86
CA LEU A 211 13.50 6.03 16.34
C LEU A 211 15.01 5.74 16.17
N ILE A 212 15.87 6.70 16.45
CA ILE A 212 17.33 6.62 16.18
C ILE A 212 18.03 5.51 17.00
N ALA A 213 17.42 5.04 18.10
CA ALA A 213 18.02 4.09 19.02
C ALA A 213 17.93 2.60 18.62
N LEU A 214 17.15 2.24 17.59
CA LEU A 214 16.93 0.85 17.17
C LEU A 214 17.75 0.52 15.91
N PRO A 215 18.10 -0.77 15.66
CA PRO A 215 18.67 -1.19 14.39
C PRO A 215 17.74 -0.84 13.21
N PRO A 216 18.26 -0.35 12.07
CA PRO A 216 17.46 0.15 10.94
C PRO A 216 16.50 -0.91 10.38
N ASP A 217 16.92 -2.17 10.40
CA ASP A 217 16.11 -3.31 9.99
C ASP A 217 14.87 -3.48 10.87
N ILE A 218 15.05 -3.44 12.19
CA ILE A 218 13.95 -3.61 13.15
C ILE A 218 12.97 -2.44 13.03
N ILE A 219 13.48 -1.21 12.88
CA ILE A 219 12.65 -0.03 12.65
C ILE A 219 11.80 -0.22 11.38
N SER A 220 12.41 -0.64 10.28
CA SER A 220 11.71 -0.83 9.02
C SER A 220 10.61 -1.90 9.14
N ILE A 221 10.88 -3.02 9.84
CA ILE A 221 9.88 -4.08 10.08
C ILE A 221 8.70 -3.54 10.86
N ILE A 222 8.95 -2.80 11.94
CA ILE A 222 7.92 -2.24 12.82
C ILE A 222 7.05 -1.23 12.04
N LEU A 223 7.68 -0.26 11.37
CA LEU A 223 6.96 0.78 10.62
C LEU A 223 6.15 0.20 9.47
N ASN A 224 6.71 -0.75 8.71
CA ASN A 224 5.99 -1.43 7.65
C ASN A 224 4.84 -2.28 8.21
N THR A 225 5.00 -2.90 9.38
CA THR A 225 3.92 -3.66 10.02
C THR A 225 2.76 -2.72 10.40
N PHE A 226 3.05 -1.57 11.00
CA PHE A 226 2.01 -0.57 11.30
C PHE A 226 1.34 0.00 10.04
N SER A 227 2.13 0.32 9.01
CA SER A 227 1.62 0.77 7.70
C SER A 227 0.70 -0.28 7.06
N ASN A 228 1.10 -1.55 7.11
CA ASN A 228 0.32 -2.67 6.60
C ASN A 228 -0.96 -2.89 7.41
N LEU A 229 -0.91 -2.71 8.74
CA LEU A 229 -2.08 -2.85 9.61
C LEU A 229 -3.12 -1.76 9.31
N ILE A 230 -2.69 -0.51 9.12
CA ILE A 230 -3.57 0.60 8.75
C ILE A 230 -4.17 0.36 7.35
N SER A 231 -3.36 -0.15 6.43
CA SER A 231 -3.84 -0.54 5.10
C SER A 231 -4.84 -1.69 5.17
N ALA A 232 -4.62 -2.70 6.01
CA ALA A 232 -5.54 -3.81 6.21
C ALA A 232 -6.90 -3.37 6.77
N ILE A 233 -6.91 -2.44 7.73
CA ILE A 233 -8.15 -1.84 8.26
C ILE A 233 -8.91 -1.12 7.15
N LEU A 234 -8.22 -0.32 6.34
CA LEU A 234 -8.82 0.36 5.19
C LEU A 234 -9.43 -0.66 4.20
N ILE A 235 -8.71 -1.73 3.88
CA ILE A 235 -9.19 -2.79 2.97
C ILE A 235 -10.49 -3.43 3.49
N VAL A 236 -10.54 -3.77 4.79
CA VAL A 236 -11.76 -4.32 5.40
C VAL A 236 -12.92 -3.34 5.28
N TYR A 237 -12.70 -2.06 5.63
CA TYR A 237 -13.73 -1.03 5.52
C TYR A 237 -14.24 -0.87 4.09
N LEU A 238 -13.33 -0.73 3.11
CA LEU A 238 -13.68 -0.55 1.70
C LEU A 238 -14.40 -1.76 1.12
N PHE A 239 -13.98 -2.98 1.48
CA PHE A 239 -14.65 -4.21 1.05
C PHE A 239 -16.09 -4.26 1.55
N ARG A 240 -16.31 -3.98 2.85
CA ARG A 240 -17.65 -3.96 3.44
C ARG A 240 -18.51 -2.84 2.86
N LEU A 241 -17.93 -1.67 2.63
CA LEU A 241 -18.61 -0.57 1.95
C LEU A 241 -19.06 -0.99 0.55
N TYR A 242 -18.16 -1.59 -0.24
CA TYR A 242 -18.47 -2.06 -1.58
C TYR A 242 -19.59 -3.11 -1.61
N MET A 243 -19.57 -4.09 -0.70
CA MET A 243 -20.63 -5.09 -0.57
C MET A 243 -21.98 -4.54 -0.10
N LEU A 244 -22.04 -3.31 0.43
CA LEU A 244 -23.31 -2.63 0.77
C LEU A 244 -23.83 -1.75 -0.37
N LEU A 245 -22.95 -1.37 -1.30
CA LEU A 245 -23.29 -0.52 -2.44
C LEU A 245 -23.79 -1.34 -3.65
N ASN A 246 -23.46 -2.63 -3.69
CA ASN A 246 -23.91 -3.61 -4.67
C ASN A 246 -25.03 -4.49 -4.08
#